data_AF-A0A2E9CFF3-F1
#
_entry.id   AF-A0A2E9CFF3-F1
#
_cell.length_a   1.000
_cell.length_b   1.000
_cell.length_c   1.000
_cell.angle_alpha   90.00
_cell.angle_beta   90.00
_cell.angle_gamma   90.00
#
_symmetry.space_group_name_H-M   'P 1'
#
loop_
_entity.id
_entity.type
_entity.pdbx_description
1 polymer ?
#
loop_
_entity_poly.entity_id
_entity_poly.type
_entity_poly.pdbx_seq_one_letter_code
_entity_poly.pdbx_strand_id
1 'polypeptide(L)'
;MSLGGTNISKEVIKFCENKEIIALLDGDRGGDAILKELLIKMKIDYVARAPSNKEIEHLDLDILKKVIENKTKVIKSEFYENKISLLEFLKKNQLTRKYKLKR
;
A
#
# COMPACT_ATOMS: atom_id res chain seq x y z
N MET A 1 -3.77 -9.10 9.50
CA MET A 1 -4.11 -10.09 8.47
C MET A 1 -2.91 -10.23 7.56
N SER A 2 -2.35 -11.44 7.41
CA SER A 2 -1.29 -11.71 6.44
C SER A 2 -1.95 -12.13 5.13
N LEU A 3 -1.58 -11.50 4.03
CA LEU A 3 -2.04 -11.86 2.69
C LEU A 3 -1.00 -12.81 2.09
N GLY A 4 -1.12 -14.09 2.43
CA GLY A 4 -0.25 -15.13 1.85
C GLY A 4 -0.57 -15.33 0.37
N GLY A 5 0.18 -14.66 -0.52
CA GLY A 5 0.20 -14.93 -1.95
C GLY A 5 -1.11 -14.63 -2.71
N THR A 6 -1.08 -13.54 -3.48
CA THR A 6 -1.91 -13.15 -4.66
C THR A 6 -3.45 -13.28 -4.66
N ASN A 7 -4.12 -13.98 -3.73
CA ASN A 7 -5.57 -14.14 -3.75
C ASN A 7 -6.26 -13.51 -2.53
N ILE A 8 -6.61 -12.23 -2.66
CA ILE A 8 -7.42 -11.51 -1.66
C ILE A 8 -8.89 -11.90 -1.87
N SER A 9 -9.51 -12.54 -0.88
CA SER A 9 -10.91 -12.96 -0.99
C SER A 9 -11.86 -11.75 -1.04
N LYS A 10 -13.01 -11.93 -1.72
CA LYS A 10 -14.05 -10.88 -1.83
C LYS A 10 -14.60 -10.47 -0.46
N GLU A 11 -14.63 -11.39 0.48
CA GLU A 11 -15.09 -11.15 1.86
C GLU A 11 -14.19 -10.17 2.58
N VAL A 12 -12.86 -10.32 2.44
CA VAL A 12 -11.87 -9.39 2.99
C VAL A 12 -12.04 -8.01 2.37
N ILE A 13 -12.20 -7.95 1.04
CA ILE A 13 -12.43 -6.67 0.34
C ILE A 13 -13.68 -5.98 0.88
N LYS A 14 -14.80 -6.70 1.00
CA LYS A 14 -16.06 -6.17 1.53
C LYS A 14 -15.95 -5.69 2.97
N PHE A 15 -15.24 -6.44 3.82
CA PHE A 15 -14.97 -6.06 5.20
C PHE A 15 -14.15 -4.76 5.30
N CYS A 16 -13.29 -4.51 4.32
CA CYS A 16 -12.43 -3.33 4.25
C CYS A 16 -13.12 -2.09 3.66
N GLU A 17 -14.28 -2.20 2.98
CA GLU A 17 -14.93 -1.08 2.27
C GLU A 17 -15.21 0.16 3.14
N ASN A 18 -15.50 -0.04 4.42
CA ASN A 18 -15.86 1.03 5.36
C ASN A 18 -14.79 1.29 6.42
N LYS A 19 -13.55 0.85 6.19
CA LYS A 19 -12.44 0.98 7.14
C LYS A 19 -11.28 1.75 6.53
N GLU A 20 -10.50 2.40 7.40
CA GLU A 20 -9.22 2.96 7.00
C GLU A 20 -8.22 1.82 6.80
N ILE A 21 -7.63 1.73 5.61
CA ILE A 21 -6.70 0.66 5.27
C ILE A 21 -5.27 1.21 5.13
N ILE A 22 -4.34 0.54 5.81
CA ILE A 22 -2.91 0.81 5.74
C ILE A 22 -2.25 -0.41 5.10
N ALA A 23 -1.55 -0.21 3.98
CA ALA A 23 -0.66 -1.23 3.42
C ALA A 23 0.73 -1.09 4.07
N LEU A 24 1.13 -2.10 4.83
CA LEU A 24 2.47 -2.21 5.40
C LEU A 24 3.30 -3.12 4.50
N LEU A 25 4.40 -2.61 3.97
CA LEU A 25 5.17 -3.28 2.90
C LEU A 25 6.67 -3.25 3.16
N ASP A 26 7.37 -4.24 2.60
CA ASP A 26 8.83 -4.33 2.63
C ASP A 26 9.48 -3.21 1.82
N GLY A 27 10.70 -2.85 2.21
CA GLY A 27 11.48 -1.76 1.62
C GLY A 27 12.18 -2.19 0.35
N ASP A 28 11.48 -2.87 -0.55
CA ASP A 28 12.05 -3.49 -1.74
C ASP A 28 11.08 -3.49 -2.94
N ARG A 29 11.51 -4.12 -4.03
CA ARG A 29 10.72 -4.29 -5.26
C ARG A 29 9.52 -5.21 -5.04
N GLY A 30 9.66 -6.22 -4.19
CA GLY A 30 8.59 -7.17 -3.87
C GLY A 30 7.39 -6.46 -3.23
N GLY A 31 7.66 -5.58 -2.26
CA GLY A 31 6.62 -4.77 -1.64
C GLY A 31 5.88 -3.86 -2.63
N ASP A 32 6.56 -3.34 -3.65
CA ASP A 32 5.91 -2.57 -4.73
C ASP A 32 4.99 -3.42 -5.60
N ALA A 33 5.38 -4.65 -5.92
CA ALA A 33 4.53 -5.58 -6.68
C ALA A 33 3.23 -5.87 -5.91
N ILE A 34 3.34 -6.13 -4.60
CA ILE A 34 2.19 -6.35 -3.71
C ILE A 34 1.29 -5.11 -3.68
N LEU A 35 1.87 -3.91 -3.56
CA LEU A 35 1.12 -2.66 -3.55
C LEU A 35 0.33 -2.46 -4.85
N LYS A 36 0.93 -2.73 -6.01
CA LYS A 36 0.25 -2.62 -7.32
C LYS A 36 -1.00 -3.50 -7.36
N GLU A 37 -0.88 -4.76 -6.94
CA GLU A 37 -2.04 -5.65 -6.89
C GLU A 37 -3.12 -5.17 -5.93
N LEU A 38 -2.72 -4.71 -4.74
CA LEU A 38 -3.63 -4.18 -3.73
C LEU A 38 -4.42 -2.99 -4.25
N LEU A 39 -3.75 -2.03 -4.89
CA LEU A 39 -4.39 -0.84 -5.45
C LEU A 39 -5.41 -1.18 -6.55
N ILE A 40 -5.14 -2.21 -7.35
CA ILE A 40 -6.07 -2.70 -8.38
C ILE A 40 -7.30 -3.35 -7.72
N LYS A 41 -7.10 -4.18 -6.69
CA LYS A 41 -8.17 -4.96 -6.05
C LYS A 41 -9.03 -4.13 -5.09
N MET A 42 -8.44 -3.26 -4.26
CA MET A 42 -9.12 -2.54 -3.19
C MET A 42 -8.63 -1.10 -3.01
N LYS A 43 -9.37 -0.32 -2.21
CA LYS A 43 -8.96 1.04 -1.83
C LYS A 43 -8.01 0.95 -0.65
N ILE A 44 -6.83 1.54 -0.81
CA ILE A 44 -5.82 1.68 0.25
C ILE A 44 -5.77 3.16 0.63
N ASP A 45 -5.78 3.50 1.91
CA ASP A 45 -5.77 4.90 2.33
C ASP A 45 -4.34 5.39 2.58
N TYR A 46 -3.52 4.53 3.19
CA TYR A 46 -2.14 4.84 3.56
C TYR A 46 -1.17 3.72 3.19
N VAL A 47 0.09 4.11 2.98
CA VAL A 47 1.23 3.22 2.81
C VAL A 47 2.23 3.48 3.91
N ALA A 48 2.65 2.41 4.57
CA ALA A 48 3.77 2.38 5.49
C ALA A 48 4.83 1.44 4.92
N ARG A 49 6.07 1.91 4.82
CA ARG A 49 7.14 1.20 4.11
C ARG A 49 8.29 0.95 5.08
N ALA A 50 8.78 -0.29 5.11
CA ALA A 50 10.01 -0.60 5.82
C ALA A 50 11.20 0.19 5.23
N PRO A 51 12.27 0.45 6.00
CA PRO A 51 13.47 1.07 5.49
C PRO A 51 14.02 0.35 4.27
N SER A 52 14.75 1.06 3.40
CA SER A 52 15.32 0.51 2.18
C SER A 52 16.07 -0.81 2.41
N ASN A 53 15.74 -1.80 1.59
CA ASN A 53 16.24 -3.17 1.62
C ASN A 53 16.06 -3.88 2.97
N LYS A 54 15.04 -3.50 3.76
CA LYS A 54 14.62 -4.23 4.95
C LYS A 54 13.23 -4.83 4.78
N GLU A 55 13.09 -6.03 5.31
CA GLU A 55 11.82 -6.74 5.43
C GLU A 55 11.20 -6.45 6.79
N ILE A 56 9.87 -6.38 6.83
CA ILE A 56 9.10 -6.06 8.04
C ILE A 56 9.39 -7.09 9.16
N GLU A 57 9.50 -8.36 8.80
CA GLU A 57 9.76 -9.47 9.75
C GLU A 57 11.11 -9.36 10.47
N HIS A 58 12.01 -8.54 9.95
CA HIS A 58 13.35 -8.30 10.50
C HIS A 58 13.47 -6.95 11.23
N LEU A 59 12.38 -6.21 11.43
CA LEU A 59 12.39 -4.93 12.13
C LEU A 59 12.15 -5.08 13.63
N ASP A 60 12.94 -4.35 14.43
CA ASP A 60 12.64 -4.14 15.84
C ASP A 60 11.30 -3.44 16.03
N LEU A 61 10.63 -3.72 17.15
CA LEU A 61 9.32 -3.16 17.48
C LEU A 61 9.29 -1.62 17.44
N ASP A 62 10.36 -0.96 17.88
CA ASP A 62 10.43 0.50 17.89
C ASP A 62 10.55 1.09 16.49
N ILE A 63 11.23 0.38 15.57
CA ILE A 63 11.31 0.77 14.16
C ILE A 63 9.97 0.52 13.48
N LEU A 64 9.33 -0.62 13.74
CA LEU A 64 8.03 -0.95 13.19
C LEU A 64 6.96 0.07 13.57
N LYS A 65 6.92 0.50 14.84
CA LYS A 65 6.02 1.58 15.31
C LYS A 65 6.26 2.87 14.54
N LYS A 66 7.53 3.30 14.41
CA LYS A 66 7.88 4.51 13.64
C LYS A 66 7.45 4.41 12.18
N VAL A 67 7.57 3.24 11.55
CA VAL A 67 7.13 3.01 10.16
C VAL A 67 5.61 3.20 10.02
N ILE A 68 4.82 2.67 10.97
CA ILE A 68 3.35 2.79 10.96
C ILE A 68 2.90 4.21 11.29
N GLU A 69 3.56 4.89 12.23
CA GLU A 69 3.30 6.29 12.58
C GLU A 69 3.56 7.24 11.41
N ASN A 70 4.64 6.99 10.67
CA ASN A 70 5.02 7.78 9.49
C ASN A 70 4.29 7.36 8.20
N LYS A 71 3.19 6.61 8.31
CA LYS A 71 2.39 6.22 7.14
C LYS A 71 1.99 7.45 6.33
N THR A 72 2.08 7.32 5.01
CA THR A 72 1.76 8.40 4.07
C THR A 72 0.47 8.08 3.34
N LYS A 73 -0.36 9.09 3.05
CA LYS A 73 -1.55 8.88 2.22
C LYS A 73 -1.12 8.35 0.85
N VAL A 74 -1.78 7.31 0.35
CA VAL A 74 -1.46 6.68 -0.95
C VAL A 74 -1.24 7.71 -2.06
N ILE A 75 -2.10 8.72 -2.16
CA ILE A 75 -2.02 9.75 -3.20
C ILE A 75 -0.76 10.65 -3.13
N LYS A 76 -0.07 10.65 -1.98
CA LYS A 76 1.18 11.38 -1.72
C LYS A 76 2.40 10.47 -1.66
N SER A 77 2.22 9.16 -1.82
CA SER A 77 3.30 8.18 -1.76
C SER A 77 3.86 7.87 -3.16
N GLU A 78 5.04 7.29 -3.19
CA GLU A 78 5.74 6.84 -4.40
C GLU A 78 6.04 5.34 -4.29
N PHE A 79 6.25 4.70 -5.44
CA PHE A 79 6.84 3.37 -5.47
C PHE A 79 8.30 3.41 -5.02
N TYR A 80 8.77 2.32 -4.42
CA TYR A 80 10.15 2.14 -4.00
C TYR A 80 11.13 2.30 -5.17
N GLU A 81 10.82 1.68 -6.31
CA GLU A 81 11.87 1.38 -7.30
C GLU A 81 12.07 2.38 -8.45
N ASN A 82 11.45 3.56 -8.42
CA ASN A 82 11.70 4.71 -9.28
C ASN A 82 10.50 5.64 -9.09
N LYS A 83 10.74 6.96 -9.04
CA LYS A 83 9.85 8.09 -8.67
C LYS A 83 8.51 8.23 -9.42
N ILE A 84 7.84 7.14 -9.77
CA ILE A 84 6.47 7.12 -10.23
C ILE A 84 5.60 7.30 -8.99
N SER A 85 4.96 8.46 -8.90
CA SER A 85 3.97 8.70 -7.87
C SER A 85 2.83 7.69 -7.97
N LEU A 86 2.34 7.21 -6.83
CA LEU A 86 1.15 6.33 -6.83
C LEU A 86 -0.05 7.05 -7.45
N LEU A 87 -0.12 8.39 -7.35
CA LEU A 87 -1.14 9.18 -8.01
C LEU A 87 -1.13 9.01 -9.53
N GLU A 88 0.05 9.04 -10.15
CA GLU A 88 0.19 8.84 -11.58
C GLU A 88 -0.21 7.41 -11.97
N PHE A 89 0.19 6.42 -11.17
CA PHE A 89 -0.23 5.03 -11.37
C PHE A 89 -1.76 4.88 -11.29
N LEU A 90 -2.41 5.49 -10.29
CA LEU A 90 -3.86 5.48 -10.15
C LEU A 90 -4.57 6.13 -11.34
N LYS A 91 -4.02 7.24 -11.86
CA LYS A 91 -4.53 7.91 -13.07
C LYS A 91 -4.41 7.02 -14.31
N LYS A 92 -3.23 6.44 -14.57
CA LYS A 92 -2.97 5.55 -15.72
C LYS A 92 -3.90 4.33 -15.75
N ASN A 93 -4.22 3.79 -14.57
CA ASN A 93 -5.10 2.62 -14.44
C ASN A 93 -6.58 2.97 -14.23
N GLN A 94 -6.98 4.24 -14.42
CA GLN A 94 -8.37 4.71 -14.24
C GLN A 94 -8.98 4.42 -12.84
N LEU A 95 -8.12 4.25 -11.83
CA LEU A 95 -8.50 3.93 -10.46
C LEU A 95 -8.92 5.17 -9.66
N THR A 96 -8.83 6.37 -10.24
CA THR A 96 -9.16 7.65 -9.59
C THR A 96 -10.57 7.73 -9.01
N ARG A 97 -11.54 7.02 -9.61
CA ARG A 97 -12.91 6.90 -9.09
C ARG A 97 -12.96 6.28 -7.69
N LYS A 98 -12.13 5.25 -7.42
CA LYS A 98 -12.03 4.63 -6.07
C LYS A 98 -11.54 5.61 -5.01
N TYR A 99 -10.76 6.61 -5.42
CA TYR A 99 -10.14 7.59 -4.53
C TYR A 99 -10.88 8.93 -4.48
N LYS A 100 -12.05 9.05 -5.14
CA LYS A 100 -12.82 10.31 -5.25
C LYS A 100 -11.97 11.50 -5.70
N LEU A 101 -10.91 11.24 -6.47
CA LEU A 101 -10.07 12.28 -7.03
C LEU A 101 -10.86 12.94 -8.16
N LYS A 102 -11.23 14.21 -8.01
CA LYS A 102 -11.94 14.97 -9.05
C LYS A 102 -11.13 14.92 -10.35
N ARG A 103 -11.85 14.77 -11.47
CA ARG A 103 -11.32 14.89 -12.83
C ARG A 103 -10.63 16.24 -13.02
#